data_AF-A0A2M8LHV6-F1
#
_entry.id   AF-A0A2M8LHV6-F1
#
_cell.length_a   1.000
_cell.length_b   1.000
_cell.length_c   1.000
_cell.angle_alpha   90.00
_cell.angle_beta   90.00
_cell.angle_gamma   90.00
#
_symmetry.space_group_name_H-M   'P 1'
#
loop_
_entity.id
_entity.type
_entity.pdbx_description
1 polymer ?
#
loop_
_entity_poly.entity_id
_entity_poly.type
_entity_poly.pdbx_seq_one_letter_code
_entity_poly.pdbx_strand_id
1 'polypeptide(L)'
;MNQEEKDTLYIRAKKHVEHTCFSIRHSVSEIRKSIAKKQDEYKTLDPGEKFIFSKLLQHEETRAYELDHLKRSPFFVKCEITIDGEQKNWYFGKFGHKESDIFSWVTPAAAIRFETPGHFSYVPKDKKIIQGQLHAKDQYMIVDGKILFFTTESEEHPRELIYQEHFSARKTGFVLPEIVAQMERAQDQVIRASHEGPFVISGPAGSGKTTLALHRIAYLVQSPETTERFPPDSIIVFVQDEGTKDYFSHILPELGIEHVTITTFAQWAMKILNRQDVVFAERIGETEEERDHYELVKLKVLQSLSSTPLKSEKDMFKTLEHAYTSSFSPAQQTLFKQQVRERILDRFDLTILLSLMHTTSGALSMMKEYYLELKNGALKKKIGALPIGYSLVVVDEFQNYLPEQIQLMKTCKHDQLPSMVFVGDIAQQIQLGTLKSWSEIGEQIADERLVTLKKVYRNTKEILSFVKSLGYPVHIPSQVKSGKPVHEVHTQDAQEEIAYIHQLAETLEDGQTIGVLSRHRAYLEPFVSAFKDNNSIRVFDIKEAQGVEFDIVCLVGVQKDTFTAPEDHPEKQRILKNLLYIALTRAMSELHILGKEKLKKLR
;
A
#
# COMPACT_ATOMS: atom_id res chain seq x y z
N MET A 1 -6.85 36.09 17.26
CA MET A 1 -8.17 36.68 16.95
C MET A 1 -9.18 36.51 18.10
N ASN A 2 -10.17 37.40 18.21
CA ASN A 2 -11.30 37.24 19.14
C ASN A 2 -12.38 36.28 18.59
N GLN A 3 -13.34 35.85 19.41
CA GLN A 3 -14.35 34.86 19.00
C GLN A 3 -15.28 35.37 17.87
N GLU A 4 -15.63 36.65 17.89
CA GLU A 4 -16.53 37.26 16.90
C GLU A 4 -15.89 37.34 15.50
N GLU A 5 -14.59 37.65 15.44
CA GLU A 5 -13.78 37.60 14.21
C GLU A 5 -13.71 36.17 13.65
N LYS A 6 -13.51 35.17 14.53
CA LYS A 6 -13.48 33.75 14.14
C LYS A 6 -14.81 33.29 13.57
N ASP A 7 -15.92 33.65 14.22
CA ASP A 7 -17.27 33.31 13.76
C ASP A 7 -17.58 33.96 12.41
N THR A 8 -17.14 35.21 12.21
CA THR A 8 -17.29 35.93 10.94
C THR A 8 -16.51 35.26 9.81
N LEU A 9 -15.25 34.87 10.05
CA LEU A 9 -14.45 34.11 9.08
C LEU A 9 -15.11 32.77 8.74
N TYR A 10 -15.60 32.05 9.74
CA TYR A 10 -16.27 30.76 9.54
C TYR A 10 -17.54 30.90 8.69
N ILE A 11 -18.39 31.90 8.96
CA ILE A 11 -19.62 32.15 8.18
C ILE A 11 -19.28 32.49 6.72
N ARG A 12 -18.25 33.33 6.49
CA ARG A 12 -17.79 33.67 5.13
C ARG A 12 -17.28 32.44 4.40
N ALA A 13 -16.45 31.62 5.06
CA ALA A 13 -15.92 30.38 4.49
C ALA A 13 -17.06 29.41 4.13
N LYS A 14 -18.03 29.22 5.02
CA LYS A 14 -19.19 28.34 4.79
C LYS A 14 -19.99 28.76 3.55
N LYS A 15 -20.33 30.05 3.42
CA LYS A 15 -21.05 30.57 2.23
C LYS A 15 -20.26 30.32 0.94
N HIS A 16 -18.95 30.52 0.99
CA HIS A 16 -18.09 30.29 -0.16
C HIS A 16 -18.05 28.80 -0.57
N VAL A 17 -17.90 27.89 0.40
CA VAL A 17 -17.96 26.43 0.15
C VAL A 17 -19.30 26.03 -0.45
N GLU A 18 -20.42 26.54 0.05
CA GLU A 18 -21.76 26.28 -0.49
C GLU A 18 -21.88 26.74 -1.95
N HIS A 19 -21.41 27.95 -2.27
CA HIS A 19 -21.41 28.48 -3.63
C HIS A 19 -20.53 27.66 -4.57
N THR A 20 -19.33 27.29 -4.15
CA THR A 20 -18.40 26.48 -4.94
C THR A 20 -18.97 25.08 -5.21
N CYS A 21 -19.56 24.43 -4.20
CA CYS A 21 -20.28 23.17 -4.35
C CYS A 21 -21.44 23.28 -5.36
N PHE A 22 -22.16 24.40 -5.38
CA PHE A 22 -23.23 24.65 -6.35
C PHE A 22 -22.69 24.79 -7.77
N SER A 23 -21.63 25.57 -7.96
CA SER A 23 -20.94 25.75 -9.26
C SER A 23 -20.46 24.42 -9.85
N ILE A 24 -19.85 23.56 -9.03
CA ILE A 24 -19.38 22.24 -9.45
C ILE A 24 -20.57 21.33 -9.83
N ARG A 25 -21.67 21.33 -9.04
CA ARG A 25 -22.89 20.57 -9.36
C ARG A 25 -23.47 20.96 -10.72
N HIS A 26 -23.51 22.26 -11.00
CA HIS A 26 -23.97 22.76 -12.30
C HIS A 26 -23.08 22.24 -13.43
N SER A 27 -21.77 22.32 -13.26
CA SER A 27 -20.79 21.80 -14.23
C SER A 27 -20.95 20.29 -14.48
N VAL A 28 -21.15 19.48 -13.43
CA VAL A 28 -21.43 18.04 -13.56
C VAL A 28 -22.71 17.78 -14.36
N SER A 29 -23.78 18.53 -14.08
CA SER A 29 -25.05 18.40 -14.80
C SER A 29 -24.89 18.69 -16.29
N GLU A 30 -24.17 19.76 -16.65
CA GLU A 30 -23.94 20.12 -18.05
C GLU A 30 -23.10 19.08 -18.80
N ILE A 31 -22.03 18.56 -18.17
CA ILE A 31 -21.22 17.50 -18.76
C ILE A 31 -22.03 16.21 -18.94
N ARG A 32 -22.85 15.81 -17.96
CA ARG A 32 -23.70 14.61 -18.10
C ARG A 32 -24.73 14.74 -19.21
N LYS A 33 -25.29 15.93 -19.44
CA LYS A 33 -26.16 16.19 -20.60
C LYS A 33 -25.40 16.06 -21.91
N SER A 34 -24.17 16.57 -21.99
CA SER A 34 -23.28 16.41 -23.15
C SER A 34 -22.99 14.93 -23.44
N ILE A 35 -22.62 14.17 -22.41
CA ILE A 35 -22.36 12.71 -22.51
C ILE A 35 -23.57 11.98 -23.07
N ALA A 36 -24.76 12.21 -22.51
CA ALA A 36 -26.00 11.55 -22.97
C ALA A 36 -26.27 11.83 -24.46
N LYS A 37 -26.11 13.09 -24.90
CA LYS A 37 -26.26 13.46 -26.31
C LYS A 37 -25.25 12.74 -27.20
N LYS A 38 -23.99 12.65 -26.77
CA LYS A 38 -22.92 11.97 -27.50
C LYS A 38 -23.10 10.45 -27.53
N GLN A 39 -23.61 9.84 -26.46
CA GLN A 39 -23.94 8.41 -26.43
C GLN A 39 -25.01 8.04 -27.47
N ASP A 40 -25.98 8.92 -27.71
CA ASP A 40 -26.97 8.70 -28.77
C ASP A 40 -26.37 8.88 -30.16
N GLU A 41 -25.51 9.88 -30.37
CA GLU A 41 -24.76 10.07 -31.62
C GLU A 41 -23.86 8.86 -31.93
N TYR A 42 -23.17 8.32 -30.93
CA TYR A 42 -22.29 7.15 -31.05
C TYR A 42 -22.98 5.92 -31.67
N LYS A 43 -24.26 5.70 -31.37
CA LYS A 43 -25.03 4.58 -31.91
C LYS A 43 -25.18 4.67 -33.43
N THR A 44 -25.19 5.88 -33.97
CA THR A 44 -25.41 6.18 -35.40
C THR A 44 -24.13 6.31 -36.23
N LEU A 45 -22.95 6.36 -35.58
CA LEU A 45 -21.67 6.50 -36.26
C LEU A 45 -21.24 5.24 -37.00
N ASP A 46 -20.43 5.43 -38.04
CA ASP A 46 -19.77 4.34 -38.76
C ASP A 46 -18.64 3.69 -37.92
N PRO A 47 -18.33 2.40 -38.12
CA PRO A 47 -17.35 1.67 -37.31
C PRO A 47 -15.95 2.30 -37.23
N GLY A 48 -15.51 3.02 -38.26
CA GLY A 48 -14.20 3.70 -38.29
C GLY A 48 -14.14 4.94 -37.38
N GLU A 49 -15.26 5.66 -37.24
CA GLU A 49 -15.36 6.89 -36.43
C GLU A 49 -15.59 6.58 -34.94
N LYS A 50 -16.13 5.40 -34.65
CA LYS A 50 -16.42 4.96 -33.27
C LYS A 50 -15.20 4.96 -32.36
N PHE A 51 -14.00 4.69 -32.86
CA PHE A 51 -12.80 4.63 -32.00
C PHE A 51 -12.38 6.00 -31.44
N ILE A 52 -12.33 7.03 -32.29
CA ILE A 52 -12.00 8.40 -31.87
C ILE A 52 -13.11 8.93 -30.98
N PHE A 53 -14.36 8.70 -31.37
CA PHE A 53 -15.52 9.14 -30.61
C PHE A 53 -15.59 8.46 -29.23
N SER A 54 -15.25 7.17 -29.13
CA SER A 54 -15.20 6.48 -27.83
C SER A 54 -14.15 7.06 -26.90
N LYS A 55 -12.99 7.50 -27.42
CA LYS A 55 -11.97 8.17 -26.60
C LYS A 55 -12.46 9.52 -26.08
N LEU A 56 -13.15 10.29 -26.92
CA LEU A 56 -13.70 11.59 -26.54
C LEU A 56 -14.81 11.44 -25.49
N LEU A 57 -15.68 10.45 -25.67
CA LEU A 57 -16.72 10.11 -24.69
C LEU A 57 -16.11 9.68 -23.35
N GLN A 58 -15.11 8.80 -23.38
CA GLN A 58 -14.39 8.36 -22.18
C GLN A 58 -13.77 9.54 -21.43
N HIS A 59 -13.18 10.52 -22.15
CA HIS A 59 -12.63 11.72 -21.52
C HIS A 59 -13.69 12.56 -20.79
N GLU A 60 -14.88 12.73 -21.37
CA GLU A 60 -15.98 13.44 -20.69
C GLU A 60 -16.52 12.65 -19.50
N GLU A 61 -16.63 11.32 -19.61
CA GLU A 61 -17.03 10.45 -18.52
C GLU A 61 -16.05 10.54 -17.34
N THR A 62 -14.74 10.48 -17.61
CA THR A 62 -13.70 10.73 -16.60
C THR A 62 -13.87 12.12 -15.97
N ARG A 63 -14.09 13.16 -16.78
CA ARG A 63 -14.26 14.52 -16.26
C ARG A 63 -15.50 14.66 -15.38
N ALA A 64 -16.62 14.03 -15.76
CA ALA A 64 -17.84 14.01 -14.96
C ALA A 64 -17.61 13.30 -13.61
N TYR A 65 -16.86 12.20 -13.62
CA TYR A 65 -16.46 11.46 -12.43
C TYR A 65 -15.59 12.31 -11.48
N GLU A 66 -14.58 13.00 -12.01
CA GLU A 66 -13.71 13.90 -11.24
C GLU A 66 -14.51 14.99 -10.53
N LEU A 67 -15.42 15.65 -11.26
CA LEU A 67 -16.23 16.74 -10.71
C LEU A 67 -17.29 16.22 -9.71
N ASP A 68 -17.84 15.02 -9.89
CA ASP A 68 -18.76 14.42 -8.92
C ASP A 68 -18.08 14.15 -7.57
N HIS A 69 -16.80 13.74 -7.60
CA HIS A 69 -15.97 13.61 -6.40
C HIS A 69 -15.63 14.97 -5.80
N LEU A 70 -15.23 15.94 -6.63
CA LEU A 70 -14.86 17.28 -6.18
C LEU A 70 -16.03 18.00 -5.48
N LYS A 71 -17.26 17.79 -5.93
CA LYS A 71 -18.47 18.38 -5.35
C LYS A 71 -18.63 18.14 -3.84
N ARG A 72 -18.16 17.01 -3.30
CA ARG A 72 -18.31 16.68 -1.86
C ARG A 72 -17.24 17.37 -1.01
N SER A 73 -16.05 17.56 -1.57
CA SER A 73 -14.91 18.19 -0.93
C SER A 73 -14.15 19.01 -1.98
N PRO A 74 -14.56 20.27 -2.21
CA PRO A 74 -14.13 21.04 -3.38
C PRO A 74 -12.65 21.47 -3.30
N PHE A 75 -12.19 21.81 -2.11
CA PHE A 75 -10.80 22.18 -1.86
C PHE A 75 -10.47 21.94 -0.39
N PHE A 76 -9.18 21.83 -0.09
CA PHE A 76 -8.67 21.66 1.28
C PHE A 76 -7.67 22.75 1.67
N VAL A 77 -7.16 23.53 0.72
CA VAL A 77 -6.35 24.74 0.98
C VAL A 77 -6.81 25.87 0.08
N LYS A 78 -6.82 27.09 0.61
CA LYS A 78 -6.93 28.34 -0.13
C LYS A 78 -5.69 29.19 0.16
N CYS A 79 -5.09 29.75 -0.87
CA CYS A 79 -3.94 30.64 -0.78
C CYS A 79 -4.32 32.00 -1.38
N GLU A 80 -4.13 33.06 -0.59
CA GLU A 80 -4.23 34.44 -1.05
C GLU A 80 -2.83 34.88 -1.48
N ILE A 81 -2.64 35.10 -2.79
CA ILE A 81 -1.32 35.31 -3.37
C ILE A 81 -1.28 36.58 -4.24
N THR A 82 -0.06 37.09 -4.44
CA THR A 82 0.23 38.09 -5.47
C THR A 82 1.29 37.56 -6.42
N ILE A 83 0.97 37.52 -7.71
CA ILE A 83 1.91 37.20 -8.79
C ILE A 83 1.80 38.32 -9.82
N ASP A 84 2.94 38.83 -10.28
CA ASP A 84 3.02 39.93 -11.27
C ASP A 84 2.19 41.18 -10.88
N GLY A 85 2.06 41.45 -9.58
CA GLY A 85 1.30 42.60 -9.05
C GLY A 85 -0.22 42.39 -8.95
N GLU A 86 -0.75 41.24 -9.38
CA GLU A 86 -2.18 40.91 -9.27
C GLU A 86 -2.46 40.03 -8.05
N GLN A 87 -3.42 40.44 -7.21
CA GLN A 87 -3.93 39.60 -6.12
C GLN A 87 -4.91 38.55 -6.65
N LYS A 88 -4.71 37.29 -6.25
CA LYS A 88 -5.51 36.14 -6.67
C LYS A 88 -5.76 35.21 -5.48
N ASN A 89 -6.93 34.56 -5.49
CA ASN A 89 -7.26 33.49 -4.57
C ASN A 89 -7.16 32.16 -5.33
N TRP A 90 -6.21 31.32 -4.94
CA TRP A 90 -6.07 29.99 -5.50
C TRP A 90 -6.56 28.95 -4.51
N TYR A 91 -7.36 28.02 -5.01
CA TYR A 91 -7.88 26.91 -4.23
C TYR A 91 -7.20 25.62 -4.67
N PHE A 92 -6.89 24.73 -3.75
CA PHE A 92 -6.28 23.44 -4.04
C PHE A 92 -7.20 22.32 -3.59
N GLY A 93 -7.57 21.46 -4.53
CA GLY A 93 -8.47 20.33 -4.33
C GLY A 93 -7.93 19.03 -4.92
N LYS A 94 -8.71 17.95 -4.78
CA LYS A 94 -8.39 16.65 -5.37
C LYS A 94 -8.24 16.77 -6.90
N PHE A 95 -9.20 17.43 -7.52
CA PHE A 95 -9.23 17.68 -8.95
C PHE A 95 -9.32 19.18 -9.22
N GLY A 96 -8.92 19.58 -10.43
CA GLY A 96 -9.04 20.98 -10.84
C GLY A 96 -10.43 21.33 -11.33
N HIS A 97 -10.88 22.56 -11.07
CA HIS A 97 -12.10 23.16 -11.60
C HIS A 97 -11.84 24.63 -11.90
N LYS A 98 -11.83 24.98 -13.19
CA LYS A 98 -11.31 26.25 -13.69
C LYS A 98 -12.23 27.41 -13.33
N GLU A 99 -13.55 27.20 -13.39
CA GLU A 99 -14.56 28.24 -13.13
C GLU A 99 -14.59 28.70 -11.67
N SER A 100 -13.97 27.94 -10.76
CA SER A 100 -13.85 28.29 -9.33
C SER A 100 -12.39 28.43 -8.88
N ASP A 101 -11.45 28.58 -9.81
CA ASP A 101 -10.01 28.72 -9.55
C ASP A 101 -9.44 27.61 -8.63
N ILE A 102 -9.98 26.39 -8.77
CA ILE A 102 -9.50 25.21 -8.06
C ILE A 102 -8.44 24.52 -8.92
N PHE A 103 -7.23 24.44 -8.39
CA PHE A 103 -6.12 23.68 -8.94
C PHE A 103 -6.06 22.29 -8.30
N SER A 104 -5.71 21.27 -9.08
CA SER A 104 -5.46 19.95 -8.50
C SER A 104 -4.17 19.96 -7.68
N TRP A 105 -4.17 19.20 -6.59
CA TRP A 105 -3.02 19.00 -5.71
C TRP A 105 -1.78 18.45 -6.43
N VAL A 106 -1.93 17.77 -7.57
CA VAL A 106 -0.80 17.24 -8.35
C VAL A 106 -0.09 18.31 -9.19
N THR A 107 -0.66 19.51 -9.31
CA THR A 107 -0.04 20.60 -10.09
C THR A 107 1.24 21.12 -9.41
N PRO A 108 2.22 21.67 -10.16
CA PRO A 108 3.42 22.26 -9.56
C PRO A 108 3.12 23.42 -8.60
N ALA A 109 2.10 24.23 -8.91
CA ALA A 109 1.65 25.33 -8.07
C ALA A 109 1.18 24.87 -6.68
N ALA A 110 0.74 23.61 -6.53
CA ALA A 110 0.32 23.07 -5.24
C ALA A 110 1.47 23.00 -4.23
N ALA A 111 2.75 23.09 -4.62
CA ALA A 111 3.87 23.16 -3.68
C ALA A 111 3.75 24.35 -2.70
N ILE A 112 3.10 25.45 -3.11
CA ILE A 112 2.88 26.66 -2.30
C ILE A 112 2.17 26.34 -0.98
N ARG A 113 1.34 25.29 -0.93
CA ARG A 113 0.58 24.91 0.27
C ARG A 113 1.46 24.51 1.46
N PHE A 114 2.73 24.16 1.23
CA PHE A 114 3.71 23.83 2.26
C PHE A 114 4.59 25.00 2.66
N GLU A 115 4.48 26.14 1.98
CA GLU A 115 5.18 27.36 2.35
C GLU A 115 4.44 28.07 3.49
N THR A 116 5.20 28.79 4.31
CA THR A 116 4.64 29.78 5.24
C THR A 116 4.29 31.05 4.46
N PRO A 117 3.33 31.87 4.92
CA PRO A 117 3.12 33.20 4.36
C PRO A 117 4.44 33.97 4.22
N GLY A 118 4.63 34.60 3.06
CA GLY A 118 5.92 35.12 2.62
C GLY A 118 6.18 34.89 1.12
N HIS A 119 7.43 35.07 0.71
CA HIS A 119 7.84 34.87 -0.68
C HIS A 119 7.82 33.38 -1.04
N PHE A 120 7.26 33.04 -2.20
CA PHE A 120 7.31 31.71 -2.75
C PHE A 120 7.82 31.71 -4.19
N SER A 121 8.29 30.55 -4.64
CA SER A 121 8.55 30.31 -6.06
C SER A 121 8.27 28.86 -6.43
N TYR A 122 7.87 28.63 -7.68
CA TYR A 122 7.72 27.29 -8.22
C TYR A 122 8.03 27.27 -9.72
N VAL A 123 8.30 26.08 -10.25
CA VAL A 123 8.66 25.88 -11.65
C VAL A 123 7.57 25.05 -12.33
N PRO A 124 6.79 25.63 -13.25
CA PRO A 124 5.90 24.84 -14.11
C PRO A 124 6.71 24.10 -15.18
N LYS A 125 6.21 22.94 -15.64
CA LYS A 125 6.77 22.18 -16.78
C LYS A 125 7.11 23.12 -17.95
N ASP A 126 8.40 23.13 -18.32
CA ASP A 126 8.97 23.87 -19.46
C ASP A 126 8.76 25.40 -19.44
N LYS A 127 8.57 26.01 -18.25
CA LYS A 127 8.37 27.46 -18.10
C LYS A 127 9.38 28.10 -17.16
N LYS A 128 9.48 29.43 -17.26
CA LYS A 128 10.25 30.26 -16.32
C LYS A 128 9.73 30.07 -14.90
N ILE A 129 10.63 30.17 -13.93
CA ILE A 129 10.31 30.22 -12.50
C ILE A 129 9.24 31.29 -12.27
N ILE A 130 8.14 30.90 -11.65
CA ILE A 130 7.10 31.83 -11.21
C ILE A 130 7.41 32.20 -9.76
N GLN A 131 7.40 33.50 -9.48
CA GLN A 131 7.63 34.06 -8.15
C GLN A 131 6.43 34.87 -7.72
N GLY A 132 6.16 34.88 -6.43
CA GLY A 132 5.05 35.65 -5.86
C GLY A 132 5.12 35.76 -4.34
N GLN A 133 4.14 36.46 -3.79
CA GLN A 133 3.95 36.64 -2.35
C GLN A 133 2.71 35.87 -1.90
N LEU A 134 2.82 35.06 -0.85
CA LEU A 134 1.71 34.38 -0.18
C LEU A 134 1.33 35.20 1.05
N HIS A 135 0.19 35.88 1.01
CA HIS A 135 -0.29 36.74 2.10
C HIS A 135 -0.98 35.95 3.20
N ALA A 136 -1.83 35.01 2.79
CA ALA A 136 -2.60 34.18 3.71
C ALA A 136 -2.84 32.78 3.14
N LYS A 137 -2.98 31.82 4.05
CA LYS A 137 -3.20 30.41 3.75
C LYS A 137 -4.25 29.86 4.72
N ASP A 138 -5.38 29.47 4.14
CA ASP A 138 -6.47 28.83 4.83
C ASP A 138 -6.43 27.32 4.57
N GLN A 139 -6.59 26.51 5.61
CA GLN A 139 -6.66 25.06 5.50
C GLN A 139 -7.99 24.55 6.03
N TYR A 140 -8.64 23.68 5.25
CA TYR A 140 -9.98 23.17 5.48
C TYR A 140 -10.00 21.64 5.48
N MET A 141 -10.92 21.08 6.26
CA MET A 141 -11.42 19.72 6.09
C MET A 141 -12.90 19.81 5.74
N ILE A 142 -13.25 19.48 4.50
CA ILE A 142 -14.62 19.56 4.00
C ILE A 142 -15.13 18.17 3.67
N VAL A 143 -16.29 17.80 4.22
CA VAL A 143 -16.96 16.53 3.93
C VAL A 143 -18.42 16.80 3.61
N ASP A 144 -18.87 16.33 2.44
CA ASP A 144 -20.22 16.54 1.92
C ASP A 144 -20.68 18.01 1.95
N GLY A 145 -19.76 18.92 1.62
CA GLY A 145 -19.99 20.37 1.61
C GLY A 145 -20.02 21.03 3.00
N LYS A 146 -19.73 20.30 4.07
CA LYS A 146 -19.63 20.83 5.43
C LYS A 146 -18.17 20.97 5.86
N ILE A 147 -17.84 22.10 6.46
CA ILE A 147 -16.51 22.35 7.04
C ILE A 147 -16.48 21.66 8.41
N LEU A 148 -15.62 20.65 8.57
CA LEU A 148 -15.38 19.96 9.84
C LEU A 148 -14.22 20.58 10.62
N PHE A 149 -13.27 21.19 9.89
CA PHE A 149 -12.09 21.83 10.46
C PHE A 149 -11.66 23.00 9.58
N PHE A 150 -11.24 24.10 10.20
CA PHE A 150 -10.75 25.30 9.53
C PHE A 150 -9.68 26.00 10.39
N THR A 151 -8.49 26.15 9.81
CA THR A 151 -7.41 26.99 10.33
C THR A 151 -7.00 28.04 9.32
N THR A 152 -6.52 29.19 9.79
CA THR A 152 -5.96 30.26 8.95
C THR A 152 -4.57 30.62 9.44
N GLU A 153 -3.72 31.06 8.53
CA GLU A 153 -2.35 31.54 8.77
C GLU A 153 -2.10 32.72 7.82
N SER A 154 -1.47 33.79 8.28
CA SER A 154 -1.13 34.98 7.46
C SER A 154 0.24 35.51 7.81
N GLU A 155 0.74 36.50 7.07
CA GLU A 155 2.00 37.17 7.40
C GLU A 155 1.96 37.85 8.78
N GLU A 156 0.78 38.34 9.18
CA GLU A 156 0.57 39.06 10.43
C GLU A 156 0.24 38.14 11.60
N HIS A 157 -0.35 36.97 11.33
CA HIS A 157 -0.88 36.08 12.36
C HIS A 157 -0.39 34.65 12.16
N PRO A 158 0.20 34.01 13.20
CA PRO A 158 0.55 32.60 13.14
C PRO A 158 -0.73 31.75 12.98
N ARG A 159 -0.53 30.47 12.66
CA ARG A 159 -1.63 29.53 12.43
C ARG A 159 -2.61 29.49 13.63
N GLU A 160 -3.86 29.89 13.39
CA GLU A 160 -4.93 29.87 14.39
C GLU A 160 -6.06 28.90 13.99
N LEU A 161 -6.62 28.19 14.97
CA LEU A 161 -7.84 27.41 14.81
C LEU A 161 -9.07 28.33 14.84
N ILE A 162 -9.87 28.24 13.77
CA ILE A 162 -11.10 29.01 13.59
C ILE A 162 -12.31 28.16 13.94
N TYR A 163 -12.38 26.93 13.43
CA TYR A 163 -13.49 26.02 13.66
C TYR A 163 -13.05 24.56 13.70
N GLN A 164 -13.64 23.79 14.60
CA GLN A 164 -13.51 22.34 14.67
C GLN A 164 -14.84 21.74 15.14
N GLU A 165 -15.34 20.74 14.41
CA GLU A 165 -16.49 19.96 14.85
C GLU A 165 -16.05 18.94 15.91
N HIS A 166 -16.80 18.86 17.03
CA HIS A 166 -16.55 17.85 18.06
C HIS A 166 -17.10 16.50 17.58
N PHE A 167 -16.21 15.61 17.15
CA PHE A 167 -16.59 14.26 16.76
C PHE A 167 -17.03 13.44 17.97
N SER A 168 -18.21 12.83 17.91
CA SER A 168 -18.47 11.59 18.66
C SER A 168 -17.76 10.45 17.92
N ALA A 169 -17.06 9.59 18.66
CA ALA A 169 -16.00 8.67 18.22
C ALA A 169 -16.40 7.53 17.24
N ARG A 170 -17.20 7.82 16.21
CA ARG A 170 -17.58 6.84 15.16
C ARG A 170 -17.55 7.49 13.78
N LYS A 171 -16.39 7.44 13.13
CA LYS A 171 -16.33 7.34 11.67
C LYS A 171 -15.31 6.28 11.26
N THR A 172 -15.83 5.25 10.59
CA THR A 172 -15.08 4.26 9.83
C THR A 172 -14.77 4.83 8.45
N GLY A 173 -13.48 4.94 8.12
CA GLY A 173 -12.97 5.37 6.81
C GLY A 173 -12.36 6.78 6.82
N PHE A 174 -11.03 6.85 6.79
CA PHE A 174 -10.31 8.10 6.51
C PHE A 174 -10.51 8.46 5.04
N VAL A 175 -11.10 9.61 4.77
CA VAL A 175 -11.40 10.06 3.40
C VAL A 175 -10.20 10.82 2.84
N LEU A 176 -9.90 10.67 1.54
CA LEU A 176 -8.78 11.31 0.84
C LEU A 176 -8.46 12.79 1.20
N PRO A 177 -9.45 13.71 1.32
CA PRO A 177 -9.18 15.10 1.65
C PRO A 177 -8.42 15.25 2.98
N GLU A 178 -8.63 14.34 3.93
CA GLU A 178 -8.00 14.36 5.25
C GLU A 178 -6.49 14.11 5.13
N ILE A 179 -6.08 13.12 4.35
CA ILE A 179 -4.66 12.75 4.20
C ILE A 179 -3.90 13.82 3.41
N VAL A 180 -4.43 14.29 2.28
CA VAL A 180 -3.73 15.31 1.47
C VAL A 180 -3.65 16.64 2.23
N ALA A 181 -4.70 17.03 2.95
CA ALA A 181 -4.68 18.23 3.78
C ALA A 181 -3.62 18.13 4.89
N GLN A 182 -3.49 16.97 5.55
CA GLN A 182 -2.56 16.75 6.65
C GLN A 182 -1.14 16.33 6.22
N MET A 183 -0.94 16.11 4.92
CA MET A 183 0.34 15.67 4.37
C MET A 183 1.46 16.65 4.68
N GLU A 184 2.62 16.12 5.06
CA GLU A 184 3.81 16.92 5.35
C GLU A 184 4.65 17.19 4.10
N ARG A 185 5.44 18.27 4.12
CA ARG A 185 6.35 18.61 3.00
C ARG A 185 7.29 17.46 2.65
N ALA A 186 7.80 16.75 3.65
CA ALA A 186 8.66 15.58 3.44
C ALA A 186 7.94 14.44 2.71
N GLN A 187 6.65 14.21 2.98
CA GLN A 187 5.84 13.21 2.27
C GLN A 187 5.53 13.64 0.84
N ASP A 188 5.27 14.93 0.61
CA ASP A 188 5.05 15.47 -0.75
C ASP A 188 6.29 15.34 -1.64
N GLN A 189 7.48 15.61 -1.09
CA GLN A 189 8.75 15.38 -1.79
C GLN A 189 8.92 13.93 -2.25
N VAL A 190 8.48 12.97 -1.43
CA VAL A 190 8.51 11.53 -1.76
C VAL A 190 7.52 11.21 -2.88
N ILE A 191 6.34 11.80 -2.87
CA ILE A 191 5.33 11.63 -3.92
C ILE A 191 5.80 12.21 -5.24
N ARG A 192 6.41 13.40 -5.22
CA ARG A 192 6.87 14.12 -6.42
C ARG A 192 8.28 13.73 -6.90
N ALA A 193 8.98 12.88 -6.15
CA ALA A 193 10.31 12.41 -6.53
C ALA A 193 10.28 11.81 -7.95
N SER A 194 11.37 11.97 -8.71
CA SER A 194 11.50 11.45 -10.08
C SER A 194 10.97 10.02 -10.22
N HIS A 195 10.35 9.69 -11.34
CA HIS A 195 9.84 8.34 -11.57
C HIS A 195 10.90 7.37 -12.08
N GLU A 196 12.07 7.85 -12.52
CA GLU A 196 13.10 7.05 -13.18
C GLU A 196 13.83 6.12 -12.21
N GLY A 197 13.96 4.84 -12.58
CA GLY A 197 14.67 3.83 -11.79
C GLY A 197 13.88 3.28 -10.59
N PRO A 198 14.52 2.47 -9.74
CA PRO A 198 13.90 1.88 -8.55
C PRO A 198 13.72 2.93 -7.45
N PHE A 199 12.62 2.88 -6.74
CA PHE A 199 12.30 3.75 -5.60
C PHE A 199 11.85 2.91 -4.41
N VAL A 200 12.30 3.22 -3.21
CA VAL A 200 11.95 2.44 -2.02
C VAL A 200 11.29 3.34 -0.99
N ILE A 201 10.11 2.95 -0.53
CA ILE A 201 9.42 3.54 0.61
C ILE A 201 9.45 2.50 1.74
N SER A 202 10.35 2.73 2.69
CA SER A 202 10.56 1.88 3.86
C SER A 202 10.05 2.52 5.14
N GLY A 203 9.68 1.71 6.11
CA GLY A 203 9.26 2.17 7.44
C GLY A 203 8.57 1.07 8.23
N PRO A 204 8.51 1.21 9.57
CA PRO A 204 7.80 0.26 10.41
C PRO A 204 6.32 0.20 10.02
N ALA A 205 5.62 -0.86 10.40
CA ALA A 205 4.17 -0.92 10.21
C ALA A 205 3.48 0.30 10.86
N GLY A 206 2.37 0.74 10.29
CA GLY A 206 1.65 1.94 10.74
C GLY A 206 2.22 3.26 10.22
N SER A 207 3.44 3.30 9.68
CA SER A 207 4.09 4.54 9.18
C SER A 207 3.41 5.21 7.98
N GLY A 208 2.33 4.64 7.45
CA GLY A 208 1.64 5.16 6.26
C GLY A 208 2.37 4.91 4.94
N LYS A 209 3.37 4.01 4.92
CA LYS A 209 4.17 3.66 3.72
C LYS A 209 3.32 3.31 2.50
N THR A 210 2.31 2.47 2.70
CA THR A 210 1.38 2.03 1.67
C THR A 210 0.52 3.18 1.17
N THR A 211 -0.06 3.96 2.07
CA THR A 211 -0.82 5.18 1.72
C THR A 211 0.03 6.14 0.90
N LEU A 212 1.28 6.39 1.31
CA LEU A 212 2.21 7.25 0.58
C LEU A 212 2.51 6.73 -0.82
N ALA A 213 2.66 5.41 -0.98
CA ALA A 213 2.84 4.79 -2.28
C ALA A 213 1.60 4.94 -3.18
N LEU A 214 0.38 4.78 -2.65
CA LEU A 214 -0.85 4.99 -3.40
C LEU A 214 -1.00 6.45 -3.85
N HIS A 215 -0.66 7.42 -2.98
CA HIS A 215 -0.60 8.83 -3.38
C HIS A 215 0.46 9.10 -4.45
N ARG A 216 1.60 8.40 -4.41
CA ARG A 216 2.60 8.47 -5.47
C ARG A 216 2.06 7.96 -6.80
N ILE A 217 1.33 6.85 -6.82
CA ILE A 217 0.64 6.37 -8.03
C ILE A 217 -0.34 7.43 -8.54
N ALA A 218 -1.15 8.03 -7.65
CA ALA A 218 -2.08 9.10 -7.99
C ALA A 218 -1.39 10.30 -8.65
N TYR A 219 -0.28 10.74 -8.07
CA TYR A 219 0.53 11.81 -8.65
C TYR A 219 1.05 11.44 -10.04
N LEU A 220 1.63 10.25 -10.22
CA LEU A 220 2.19 9.84 -11.51
C LEU A 220 1.14 9.75 -12.62
N VAL A 221 -0.07 9.29 -12.28
CA VAL A 221 -1.20 9.18 -13.21
C VAL A 221 -1.82 10.54 -13.55
N GLN A 222 -1.99 11.41 -12.56
CA GLN A 222 -2.78 12.64 -12.70
C GLN A 222 -1.93 13.89 -13.01
N SER A 223 -0.63 13.87 -12.69
CA SER A 223 0.25 15.01 -12.92
C SER A 223 0.41 15.27 -14.41
N PRO A 224 0.23 16.52 -14.89
CA PRO A 224 0.45 16.88 -16.30
C PRO A 224 1.87 16.57 -16.80
N GLU A 225 2.83 16.42 -15.87
CA GLU A 225 4.22 16.12 -16.21
C GLU A 225 4.41 14.67 -16.64
N THR A 226 3.65 13.76 -16.03
CA THR A 226 3.88 12.32 -16.09
C THR A 226 2.69 11.52 -16.64
N THR A 227 1.48 12.09 -16.69
CA THR A 227 0.24 11.38 -17.08
C THR A 227 0.35 10.63 -18.42
N GLU A 228 1.01 11.23 -19.42
CA GLU A 228 1.22 10.60 -20.73
C GLU A 228 2.11 9.35 -20.67
N ARG A 229 3.01 9.27 -19.68
CA ARG A 229 3.94 8.16 -19.46
C ARG A 229 3.33 7.05 -18.60
N PHE A 230 2.35 7.38 -17.75
CA PHE A 230 1.73 6.44 -16.82
C PHE A 230 0.22 6.29 -17.03
N PRO A 231 -0.22 5.74 -18.18
CA PRO A 231 -1.61 5.29 -18.34
C PRO A 231 -1.99 4.30 -17.22
N PRO A 232 -3.17 4.43 -16.57
CA PRO A 232 -3.55 3.55 -15.47
C PRO A 232 -3.54 2.05 -15.82
N ASP A 233 -4.00 1.70 -17.03
CA ASP A 233 -4.04 0.32 -17.54
C ASP A 233 -2.67 -0.35 -17.69
N SER A 234 -1.58 0.44 -17.71
CA SER A 234 -0.21 -0.06 -17.78
C SER A 234 0.50 -0.06 -16.43
N ILE A 235 -0.21 0.24 -15.34
CA ILE A 235 0.31 0.17 -13.96
C ILE A 235 -0.13 -1.14 -13.31
N ILE A 236 0.79 -1.79 -12.62
CA ILE A 236 0.50 -2.97 -11.80
C ILE A 236 0.96 -2.77 -10.35
N VAL A 237 0.12 -3.18 -9.42
CA VAL A 237 0.38 -3.19 -7.98
C VAL A 237 0.29 -4.62 -7.47
N PHE A 238 1.44 -5.14 -7.01
CA PHE A 238 1.55 -6.43 -6.35
C PHE A 238 1.31 -6.27 -4.85
N VAL A 239 0.35 -7.02 -4.33
CA VAL A 239 0.00 -7.08 -2.90
C VAL A 239 0.13 -8.50 -2.38
N GLN A 240 0.22 -8.65 -1.06
CA GLN A 240 0.48 -9.94 -0.41
C GLN A 240 -0.67 -10.94 -0.55
N ASP A 241 -1.89 -10.46 -0.32
CA ASP A 241 -3.09 -11.29 -0.16
C ASP A 241 -4.33 -10.65 -0.79
N GLU A 242 -5.42 -11.42 -0.85
CA GLU A 242 -6.69 -10.98 -1.45
C GLU A 242 -7.39 -9.89 -0.62
N GLY A 243 -7.26 -9.88 0.70
CA GLY A 243 -7.83 -8.83 1.55
C GLY A 243 -7.18 -7.47 1.29
N THR A 244 -5.84 -7.43 1.17
CA THR A 244 -5.12 -6.20 0.79
C THR A 244 -5.47 -5.75 -0.63
N LYS A 245 -5.65 -6.70 -1.56
CA LYS A 245 -6.11 -6.41 -2.93
C LYS A 245 -7.49 -5.74 -2.92
N ASP A 246 -8.43 -6.28 -2.16
CA ASP A 246 -9.78 -5.73 -2.04
C ASP A 246 -9.74 -4.33 -1.43
N TYR A 247 -8.95 -4.13 -0.36
CA TYR A 247 -8.75 -2.82 0.25
C TYR A 247 -8.25 -1.77 -0.76
N PHE A 248 -7.20 -2.09 -1.54
CA PHE A 248 -6.67 -1.14 -2.53
C PHE A 248 -7.64 -0.88 -3.68
N SER A 249 -8.43 -1.89 -4.05
CA SER A 249 -9.43 -1.78 -5.11
C SER A 249 -10.55 -0.78 -4.76
N HIS A 250 -10.76 -0.50 -3.47
CA HIS A 250 -11.67 0.55 -3.00
C HIS A 250 -10.98 1.92 -2.87
N ILE A 251 -9.71 1.97 -2.43
CA ILE A 251 -9.00 3.23 -2.19
C ILE A 251 -8.53 3.92 -3.48
N LEU A 252 -8.04 3.17 -4.48
CA LEU A 252 -7.56 3.78 -5.72
C LEU A 252 -8.66 4.60 -6.44
N PRO A 253 -9.91 4.10 -6.55
CA PRO A 253 -11.03 4.93 -7.04
C PRO A 253 -11.25 6.19 -6.20
N GLU A 254 -11.15 6.09 -4.86
CA GLU A 254 -11.21 7.26 -3.96
C GLU A 254 -10.04 8.23 -4.15
N LEU A 255 -8.91 7.79 -4.68
CA LEU A 255 -7.79 8.64 -5.14
C LEU A 255 -8.04 9.27 -6.52
N GLY A 256 -9.11 8.86 -7.22
CA GLY A 256 -9.37 9.31 -8.57
C GLY A 256 -8.59 8.53 -9.62
N ILE A 257 -8.21 7.31 -9.30
CA ILE A 257 -7.50 6.42 -10.21
C ILE A 257 -8.36 5.19 -10.44
N GLU A 258 -8.73 4.98 -11.70
CA GLU A 258 -9.43 3.77 -12.14
C GLU A 258 -8.51 2.94 -13.03
N HIS A 259 -8.83 1.66 -13.18
CA HIS A 259 -8.18 0.73 -14.12
C HIS A 259 -6.70 0.36 -13.85
N VAL A 260 -6.14 0.72 -12.69
CA VAL A 260 -4.86 0.15 -12.23
C VAL A 260 -5.04 -1.33 -11.92
N THR A 261 -4.12 -2.17 -12.40
CA THR A 261 -4.16 -3.61 -12.11
C THR A 261 -3.62 -3.88 -10.70
N ILE A 262 -4.47 -4.33 -9.77
CA ILE A 262 -4.05 -4.80 -8.44
C ILE A 262 -4.17 -6.31 -8.39
N THR A 263 -3.11 -7.01 -7.99
CA THR A 263 -3.06 -8.48 -8.00
C THR A 263 -2.11 -9.03 -6.96
N THR A 264 -2.32 -10.27 -6.54
CA THR A 264 -1.25 -11.04 -5.87
C THR A 264 -0.30 -11.62 -6.92
N PHE A 265 0.93 -11.99 -6.53
CA PHE A 265 1.85 -12.67 -7.44
C PHE A 265 1.28 -13.99 -7.96
N ALA A 266 0.58 -14.75 -7.10
CA ALA A 266 -0.02 -16.02 -7.50
C ALA A 266 -1.06 -15.83 -8.62
N GLN A 267 -2.00 -14.91 -8.44
CA GLN A 267 -3.02 -14.60 -9.45
C GLN A 267 -2.39 -14.11 -10.76
N TRP A 268 -1.37 -13.26 -10.67
CA TRP A 268 -0.64 -12.75 -11.82
C TRP A 268 0.08 -13.87 -12.59
N ALA A 269 0.81 -14.73 -11.86
CA ALA A 269 1.55 -15.85 -12.44
C ALA A 269 0.61 -16.84 -13.13
N MET A 270 -0.48 -17.23 -12.49
CA MET A 270 -1.49 -18.13 -13.07
C MET A 270 -2.12 -17.54 -14.34
N LYS A 271 -2.36 -16.22 -14.37
CA LYS A 271 -2.86 -15.51 -15.56
C LYS A 271 -1.88 -15.56 -16.72
N ILE A 272 -0.58 -15.37 -16.47
CA ILE A 272 0.47 -15.45 -17.50
C ILE A 272 0.63 -16.88 -18.02
N LEU A 273 0.60 -17.86 -17.12
CA LEU A 273 0.68 -19.28 -17.46
C LEU A 273 -0.59 -19.79 -18.17
N ASN A 274 -1.66 -18.97 -18.23
CA ASN A 274 -2.97 -19.31 -18.76
C ASN A 274 -3.54 -20.58 -18.09
N ARG A 275 -3.45 -20.63 -16.75
CA ARG A 275 -3.91 -21.76 -15.91
C ARG A 275 -5.00 -21.27 -14.97
N GLN A 276 -6.23 -21.66 -15.28
CA GLN A 276 -7.41 -21.47 -14.40
C GLN A 276 -7.83 -22.79 -13.73
N ASP A 277 -7.16 -23.87 -14.09
CA ASP A 277 -7.40 -25.25 -13.70
C ASP A 277 -6.53 -25.70 -12.51
N VAL A 278 -5.94 -24.75 -11.79
CA VAL A 278 -5.04 -24.96 -10.65
C VAL A 278 -5.48 -24.11 -9.47
N VAL A 279 -5.17 -24.60 -8.28
CA VAL A 279 -5.42 -23.90 -7.02
C VAL A 279 -4.10 -23.44 -6.44
N PHE A 280 -4.04 -22.20 -5.95
CA PHE A 280 -2.87 -21.72 -5.23
C PHE A 280 -2.95 -22.11 -3.75
N ALA A 281 -1.87 -22.65 -3.20
CA ALA A 281 -1.70 -22.83 -1.76
C ALA A 281 -0.42 -22.10 -1.31
N GLU A 282 -0.52 -21.36 -0.20
CA GLU A 282 0.63 -20.63 0.32
C GLU A 282 1.73 -21.57 0.83
N ARG A 283 1.32 -22.62 1.56
CA ARG A 283 2.20 -23.67 2.09
C ARG A 283 1.53 -25.04 1.96
N ILE A 284 2.31 -26.08 1.66
CA ILE A 284 1.82 -27.45 1.46
C ILE A 284 2.45 -28.37 2.52
N GLY A 285 1.63 -29.17 3.18
CA GLY A 285 2.01 -30.07 4.28
C GLY A 285 1.07 -29.96 5.47
N GLU A 286 1.05 -30.99 6.32
CA GLU A 286 0.15 -31.07 7.48
C GLU A 286 0.73 -30.33 8.68
N THR A 287 2.04 -30.52 8.94
CA THR A 287 2.73 -29.92 10.10
C THR A 287 3.62 -28.74 9.69
N GLU A 288 3.95 -27.86 10.64
CA GLU A 288 4.86 -26.73 10.39
C GLU A 288 6.25 -27.22 9.94
N GLU A 289 6.74 -28.30 10.54
CA GLU A 289 8.03 -28.89 10.19
C GLU A 289 8.02 -29.49 8.77
N GLU A 290 6.97 -30.21 8.39
CA GLU A 290 6.85 -30.76 7.03
C GLU A 290 6.82 -29.65 5.98
N ARG A 291 6.05 -28.58 6.23
CA ARG A 291 5.99 -27.40 5.37
C ARG A 291 7.35 -26.75 5.21
N ASP A 292 8.06 -26.51 6.32
CA ASP A 292 9.40 -25.89 6.30
C ASP A 292 10.39 -26.71 5.45
N HIS A 293 10.44 -28.03 5.65
CA HIS A 293 11.35 -28.90 4.91
C HIS A 293 11.00 -28.95 3.42
N TYR A 294 9.71 -29.00 3.08
CA TYR A 294 9.25 -29.05 1.69
C TYR A 294 9.61 -27.76 0.94
N GLU A 295 9.32 -26.61 1.53
CA GLU A 295 9.68 -25.30 0.96
C GLU A 295 11.18 -25.11 0.81
N LEU A 296 11.97 -25.55 1.80
CA LEU A 296 13.43 -25.41 1.77
C LEU A 296 14.05 -26.21 0.61
N VAL A 297 13.54 -27.41 0.32
CA VAL A 297 14.03 -28.19 -0.83
C VAL A 297 13.59 -27.53 -2.15
N LYS A 298 12.34 -27.04 -2.26
CA LYS A 298 11.88 -26.30 -3.44
C LYS A 298 12.70 -25.03 -3.70
N LEU A 299 13.03 -24.27 -2.65
CA LEU A 299 13.87 -23.09 -2.72
C LEU A 299 15.27 -23.43 -3.26
N LYS A 300 15.90 -24.50 -2.76
CA LYS A 300 17.22 -24.95 -3.26
C LYS A 300 17.16 -25.30 -4.74
N VAL A 301 16.10 -25.98 -5.18
CA VAL A 301 15.89 -26.31 -6.60
C VAL A 301 15.75 -25.04 -7.43
N LEU A 302 14.90 -24.09 -7.00
CA LEU A 302 14.73 -22.79 -7.66
C LEU A 302 16.06 -22.05 -7.85
N GLN A 303 16.89 -21.96 -6.80
CA GLN A 303 18.19 -21.30 -6.85
C GLN A 303 19.19 -21.99 -7.78
N SER A 304 19.08 -23.31 -7.93
CA SER A 304 19.94 -24.11 -8.82
C SER A 304 19.57 -24.04 -10.31
N LEU A 305 18.42 -23.45 -10.67
CA LEU A 305 17.97 -23.37 -12.06
C LEU A 305 18.91 -22.56 -12.97
N SER A 306 19.64 -21.59 -12.39
CA SER A 306 20.63 -20.79 -13.11
C SER A 306 21.78 -21.64 -13.67
N SER A 307 22.13 -22.75 -13.01
CA SER A 307 23.22 -23.65 -13.41
C SER A 307 22.73 -24.92 -14.10
N THR A 308 21.47 -25.33 -13.86
CA THR A 308 20.87 -26.54 -14.43
C THR A 308 19.61 -26.20 -15.22
N PRO A 309 19.72 -26.00 -16.56
CA PRO A 309 18.58 -25.61 -17.38
C PRO A 309 17.49 -26.69 -17.39
N LEU A 310 16.28 -26.29 -17.03
CA LEU A 310 15.13 -27.18 -17.05
C LEU A 310 14.58 -27.33 -18.47
N LYS A 311 14.18 -28.55 -18.86
CA LYS A 311 13.44 -28.77 -20.11
C LYS A 311 11.95 -28.54 -19.88
N SER A 312 11.33 -27.75 -20.76
CA SER A 312 9.89 -27.54 -20.76
C SER A 312 9.15 -28.75 -21.33
N GLU A 313 8.21 -29.29 -20.54
CA GLU A 313 7.26 -30.30 -20.99
C GLU A 313 5.90 -29.65 -21.31
N LYS A 314 5.08 -30.34 -22.10
CA LYS A 314 3.68 -29.89 -22.37
C LYS A 314 2.84 -29.82 -21.09
N ASP A 315 3.14 -30.68 -20.13
CA ASP A 315 2.51 -30.71 -18.82
C ASP A 315 3.41 -30.02 -17.79
N MET A 316 2.87 -29.02 -17.10
CA MET A 316 3.58 -28.26 -16.08
C MET A 316 3.96 -29.13 -14.86
N PHE A 317 3.13 -30.10 -14.49
CA PHE A 317 3.43 -30.96 -13.35
C PHE A 317 4.56 -31.95 -13.67
N LYS A 318 4.68 -32.39 -14.94
CA LYS A 318 5.85 -33.17 -15.38
C LYS A 318 7.13 -32.33 -15.39
N THR A 319 7.00 -31.07 -15.79
CA THR A 319 8.12 -30.11 -15.70
C THR A 319 8.60 -29.98 -14.25
N LEU A 320 7.67 -29.76 -13.32
CA LEU A 320 7.97 -29.67 -11.88
C LEU A 320 8.50 -31.01 -11.32
N GLU A 321 7.93 -32.14 -11.73
CA GLU A 321 8.39 -33.47 -11.34
C GLU A 321 9.87 -33.65 -11.71
N HIS A 322 10.25 -33.34 -12.96
CA HIS A 322 11.65 -33.37 -13.38
C HIS A 322 12.55 -32.42 -12.59
N ALA A 323 12.05 -31.24 -12.21
CA ALA A 323 12.80 -30.29 -11.38
C ALA A 323 13.08 -30.85 -9.98
N TYR A 324 12.11 -31.57 -9.40
CA TYR A 324 12.19 -31.99 -8.01
C TYR A 324 12.67 -33.43 -7.78
N THR A 325 12.59 -34.30 -8.80
CA THR A 325 12.81 -35.75 -8.66
C THR A 325 14.16 -36.10 -8.02
N SER A 326 15.23 -35.38 -8.35
CA SER A 326 16.57 -35.63 -7.80
C SER A 326 16.77 -35.11 -6.37
N SER A 327 15.86 -34.29 -5.86
CA SER A 327 16.03 -33.56 -4.60
C SER A 327 15.03 -33.95 -3.51
N PHE A 328 13.84 -34.45 -3.88
CA PHE A 328 12.81 -34.83 -2.93
C PHE A 328 13.09 -36.17 -2.24
N SER A 329 12.89 -36.19 -0.92
CA SER A 329 12.83 -37.43 -0.13
C SER A 329 11.56 -38.24 -0.45
N PRO A 330 11.48 -39.54 -0.07
CA PRO A 330 10.29 -40.36 -0.32
C PRO A 330 8.98 -39.77 0.24
N ALA A 331 9.06 -39.11 1.40
CA ALA A 331 7.92 -38.40 2.00
C ALA A 331 7.50 -37.19 1.15
N GLN A 332 8.47 -36.38 0.71
CA GLN A 332 8.23 -35.21 -0.14
C GLN A 332 7.71 -35.59 -1.53
N GLN A 333 8.15 -36.72 -2.09
CA GLN A 333 7.60 -37.27 -3.33
C GLN A 333 6.13 -37.68 -3.17
N THR A 334 5.75 -38.20 -2.00
CA THR A 334 4.35 -38.55 -1.71
C THR A 334 3.50 -37.28 -1.61
N LEU A 335 3.99 -36.26 -0.90
CA LEU A 335 3.35 -34.95 -0.81
C LEU A 335 3.19 -34.30 -2.19
N PHE A 336 4.23 -34.34 -3.04
CA PHE A 336 4.17 -33.84 -4.40
C PHE A 336 3.16 -34.59 -5.28
N LYS A 337 3.05 -35.92 -5.14
CA LYS A 337 2.00 -36.70 -5.84
C LYS A 337 0.59 -36.29 -5.42
N GLN A 338 0.38 -35.96 -4.16
CA GLN A 338 -0.89 -35.39 -3.69
C GLN A 338 -1.12 -34.00 -4.32
N GLN A 339 -0.11 -33.14 -4.29
CA GLN A 339 -0.14 -31.83 -4.93
C GLN A 339 -0.54 -31.90 -6.41
N VAL A 340 0.04 -32.83 -7.19
CA VAL A 340 -0.30 -33.04 -8.61
C VAL A 340 -1.75 -33.50 -8.76
N ARG A 341 -2.22 -34.40 -7.90
CA ARG A 341 -3.60 -34.94 -7.93
C ARG A 341 -4.63 -33.84 -7.66
N GLU A 342 -4.34 -32.98 -6.69
CA GLU A 342 -5.21 -31.87 -6.28
C GLU A 342 -5.02 -30.62 -7.14
N ARG A 343 -4.06 -30.66 -8.09
CA ARG A 343 -3.70 -29.56 -9.00
C ARG A 343 -3.32 -28.28 -8.25
N ILE A 344 -2.60 -28.43 -7.15
CA ILE A 344 -2.16 -27.32 -6.30
C ILE A 344 -0.80 -26.81 -6.78
N LEU A 345 -0.61 -25.50 -6.81
CA LEU A 345 0.69 -24.85 -7.00
C LEU A 345 0.98 -23.92 -5.84
N ASP A 346 2.23 -23.87 -5.41
CA ASP A 346 2.71 -22.88 -4.46
C ASP A 346 3.55 -21.79 -5.14
N ARG A 347 4.06 -20.87 -4.32
CA ARG A 347 4.83 -19.73 -4.80
C ARG A 347 6.15 -20.14 -5.47
N PHE A 348 6.77 -21.27 -5.08
CA PHE A 348 7.99 -21.77 -5.70
C PHE A 348 7.68 -22.38 -7.06
N ASP A 349 6.63 -23.21 -7.15
CA ASP A 349 6.23 -23.85 -8.41
C ASP A 349 5.92 -22.79 -9.49
N LEU A 350 5.13 -21.77 -9.13
CA LEU A 350 4.80 -20.67 -10.02
C LEU A 350 6.05 -19.90 -10.48
N THR A 351 7.00 -19.68 -9.57
CA THR A 351 8.25 -18.98 -9.89
C THR A 351 9.11 -19.80 -10.85
N ILE A 352 9.24 -21.12 -10.64
CA ILE A 352 9.96 -22.02 -11.55
C ILE A 352 9.33 -22.00 -12.95
N LEU A 353 8.01 -22.14 -13.03
CA LEU A 353 7.29 -22.17 -14.31
C LEU A 353 7.42 -20.86 -15.08
N LEU A 354 7.30 -19.71 -14.41
CA LEU A 354 7.50 -18.40 -15.04
C LEU A 354 8.95 -18.18 -15.48
N SER A 355 9.93 -18.55 -14.65
CA SER A 355 11.36 -18.47 -15.01
C SER A 355 11.68 -19.29 -16.24
N LEU A 356 11.10 -20.48 -16.35
CA LEU A 356 11.24 -21.33 -17.55
C LEU A 356 10.58 -20.69 -18.78
N MET A 357 9.36 -20.16 -18.64
CA MET A 357 8.65 -19.48 -19.72
C MET A 357 9.44 -18.28 -20.25
N HIS A 358 9.96 -17.45 -19.33
CA HIS A 358 10.80 -16.31 -19.65
C HIS A 358 12.09 -16.74 -20.37
N THR A 359 12.79 -17.74 -19.84
CA THR A 359 14.05 -18.24 -20.44
C THR A 359 13.82 -18.85 -21.83
N THR A 360 12.69 -19.53 -22.03
CA THR A 360 12.35 -20.19 -23.31
C THR A 360 11.87 -19.20 -24.37
N SER A 361 11.08 -18.19 -23.96
CA SER A 361 10.40 -17.27 -24.90
C SER A 361 11.12 -15.92 -25.05
N GLY A 362 12.10 -15.63 -24.20
CA GLY A 362 12.81 -14.35 -24.12
C GLY A 362 12.04 -13.23 -23.41
N ALA A 363 10.71 -13.36 -23.26
CA ALA A 363 9.87 -12.42 -22.53
C ALA A 363 8.62 -13.12 -21.95
N LEU A 364 8.09 -12.58 -20.86
CA LEU A 364 6.75 -12.95 -20.40
C LEU A 364 5.70 -12.24 -21.26
N SER A 365 4.64 -12.95 -21.62
CA SER A 365 3.58 -12.46 -22.49
C SER A 365 2.20 -12.76 -21.93
N MET A 366 1.22 -11.94 -22.31
CA MET A 366 -0.19 -12.17 -21.98
C MET A 366 -1.05 -12.11 -23.25
N MET A 367 -2.13 -12.89 -23.24
CA MET A 367 -3.15 -12.79 -24.28
C MET A 367 -3.86 -11.44 -24.15
N LYS A 368 -3.73 -10.60 -25.19
CA LYS A 368 -4.38 -9.29 -25.28
C LYS A 368 -5.16 -9.19 -26.59
N GLU A 369 -6.25 -8.44 -26.54
CA GLU A 369 -6.93 -7.98 -27.74
C GLU A 369 -6.23 -6.72 -28.27
N TYR A 370 -5.95 -6.68 -29.57
CA TYR A 370 -5.33 -5.54 -30.24
C TYR A 370 -5.94 -5.34 -31.63
N TYR A 371 -5.84 -4.12 -32.15
CA TYR A 371 -6.35 -3.77 -33.48
C TYR A 371 -5.18 -3.57 -34.44
N LEU A 372 -5.29 -4.14 -35.64
CA LEU A 372 -4.38 -3.89 -36.75
C LEU A 372 -5.05 -3.01 -37.78
N GLU A 373 -4.38 -1.93 -38.16
CA GLU A 373 -4.80 -1.10 -39.28
C GLU A 373 -4.49 -1.82 -40.59
N LEU A 374 -5.53 -2.01 -41.40
CA LEU A 374 -5.43 -2.57 -42.74
C LEU A 374 -5.05 -1.47 -43.74
N LYS A 375 -4.57 -1.86 -44.93
CA LYS A 375 -4.15 -0.91 -45.99
C LYS A 375 -5.23 0.07 -46.43
N ASN A 376 -6.50 -0.21 -46.13
CA ASN A 376 -7.65 0.64 -46.42
C ASN A 376 -8.09 1.50 -45.22
N GLY A 377 -7.29 1.59 -44.15
CA GLY A 377 -7.61 2.33 -42.92
C GLY A 377 -8.59 1.62 -41.98
N ALA A 378 -9.11 0.44 -42.35
CA ALA A 378 -10.02 -0.31 -41.48
C ALA A 378 -9.25 -1.02 -40.36
N LEU A 379 -9.78 -1.01 -39.13
CA LEU A 379 -9.20 -1.71 -37.99
C LEU A 379 -9.71 -3.15 -37.90
N LYS A 380 -8.81 -4.12 -37.86
CA LYS A 380 -9.12 -5.54 -37.62
C LYS A 380 -8.74 -5.95 -36.21
N LYS A 381 -9.73 -6.38 -35.42
CA LYS A 381 -9.52 -6.95 -34.10
C LYS A 381 -8.79 -8.29 -34.19
N LYS A 382 -7.75 -8.48 -33.37
CA LYS A 382 -7.01 -9.73 -33.17
C LYS A 382 -6.82 -10.00 -31.68
N ILE A 383 -6.61 -11.26 -31.35
CA ILE A 383 -6.21 -11.71 -30.02
C ILE A 383 -4.88 -12.44 -30.17
N GLY A 384 -3.88 -12.10 -29.36
CA GLY A 384 -2.58 -12.76 -29.40
C GLY A 384 -1.76 -12.50 -28.15
N ALA A 385 -0.71 -13.32 -27.97
CA ALA A 385 0.26 -13.13 -26.92
C ALA A 385 1.15 -11.92 -27.24
N LEU A 386 1.10 -10.91 -26.39
CA LEU A 386 1.96 -9.73 -26.49
C LEU A 386 2.88 -9.67 -25.27
N PRO A 387 4.15 -9.25 -25.44
CA PRO A 387 5.06 -9.02 -24.32
C PRO A 387 4.44 -8.08 -23.28
N ILE A 388 4.72 -8.36 -22.02
CA ILE A 388 4.28 -7.53 -20.92
C ILE A 388 5.24 -6.33 -20.80
N GLY A 389 4.67 -5.13 -20.73
CA GLY A 389 5.42 -3.88 -20.51
C GLY A 389 4.59 -2.93 -19.66
N TYR A 390 4.79 -2.97 -18.35
CA TYR A 390 4.16 -2.06 -17.40
C TYR A 390 4.95 -0.76 -17.32
N SER A 391 4.26 0.38 -17.36
CA SER A 391 4.89 1.70 -17.16
C SER A 391 5.34 1.89 -15.72
N LEU A 392 4.65 1.26 -14.75
CA LEU A 392 5.01 1.26 -13.35
C LEU A 392 4.68 -0.09 -12.71
N VAL A 393 5.67 -0.65 -12.01
CA VAL A 393 5.50 -1.84 -11.17
C VAL A 393 5.63 -1.42 -9.71
N VAL A 394 4.58 -1.60 -8.92
CA VAL A 394 4.61 -1.38 -7.47
C VAL A 394 4.58 -2.72 -6.76
N VAL A 395 5.53 -2.95 -5.86
CA VAL A 395 5.60 -4.16 -5.03
C VAL A 395 5.39 -3.76 -3.59
N ASP A 396 4.18 -3.94 -3.10
CA ASP A 396 3.84 -3.70 -1.70
C ASP A 396 4.28 -4.87 -0.83
N GLU A 397 4.74 -4.52 0.36
CA GLU A 397 5.44 -5.40 1.29
C GLU A 397 6.48 -6.32 0.60
N PHE A 398 7.38 -5.71 -0.17
CA PHE A 398 8.38 -6.40 -1.00
C PHE A 398 9.20 -7.45 -0.23
N GLN A 399 9.32 -7.29 1.08
CA GLN A 399 10.11 -8.17 1.94
C GLN A 399 9.52 -9.59 2.06
N ASN A 400 8.28 -9.83 1.60
CA ASN A 400 7.65 -11.16 1.60
C ASN A 400 7.79 -11.90 0.25
N TYR A 401 8.46 -11.32 -0.74
CA TYR A 401 8.71 -11.97 -2.03
C TYR A 401 10.08 -12.62 -2.10
N LEU A 402 10.17 -13.68 -2.90
CA LEU A 402 11.45 -14.28 -3.30
C LEU A 402 12.20 -13.32 -4.24
N PRO A 403 13.54 -13.25 -4.19
CA PRO A 403 14.34 -12.49 -5.14
C PRO A 403 13.98 -12.80 -6.61
N GLU A 404 13.78 -14.08 -6.93
CA GLU A 404 13.45 -14.56 -8.27
C GLU A 404 12.07 -14.05 -8.73
N GLN A 405 11.11 -13.90 -7.81
CA GLN A 405 9.80 -13.31 -8.13
C GLN A 405 9.93 -11.84 -8.49
N ILE A 406 10.70 -11.09 -7.70
CA ILE A 406 10.96 -9.66 -7.97
C ILE A 406 11.72 -9.51 -9.30
N GLN A 407 12.69 -10.38 -9.58
CA GLN A 407 13.38 -10.40 -10.88
C GLN A 407 12.41 -10.63 -12.05
N LEU A 408 11.49 -11.59 -11.94
CA LEU A 408 10.45 -11.80 -12.96
C LEU A 408 9.56 -10.57 -13.15
N MET A 409 9.11 -9.94 -12.06
CA MET A 409 8.34 -8.69 -12.13
C MET A 409 9.14 -7.57 -12.82
N LYS A 410 10.45 -7.47 -12.56
CA LYS A 410 11.35 -6.50 -13.21
C LYS A 410 11.43 -6.70 -14.73
N THR A 411 11.40 -7.94 -15.22
CA THR A 411 11.43 -8.23 -16.66
C THR A 411 10.19 -7.75 -17.40
N CYS A 412 9.11 -7.45 -16.67
CA CYS A 412 7.84 -6.99 -17.23
C CYS A 412 7.70 -5.46 -17.27
N LYS A 413 8.75 -4.71 -16.95
CA LYS A 413 8.75 -3.24 -17.06
C LYS A 413 8.83 -2.82 -18.51
N HIS A 414 8.25 -1.66 -18.82
CA HIS A 414 8.37 -1.06 -20.14
C HIS A 414 9.80 -0.56 -20.38
N ASP A 415 10.42 -0.91 -21.51
CA ASP A 415 11.82 -0.62 -21.81
C ASP A 415 12.19 0.87 -21.73
N GLN A 416 11.27 1.73 -22.17
CA GLN A 416 11.46 3.19 -22.19
C GLN A 416 11.09 3.88 -20.86
N LEU A 417 10.42 3.16 -19.95
CA LEU A 417 9.92 3.71 -18.67
C LEU A 417 10.10 2.66 -17.56
N PRO A 418 11.35 2.33 -17.18
CA PRO A 418 11.61 1.27 -16.22
C PRO A 418 11.39 1.74 -14.77
N SER A 419 10.16 2.15 -14.43
CA SER A 419 9.79 2.63 -13.10
C SER A 419 9.33 1.49 -12.20
N MET A 420 9.94 1.38 -11.01
CA MET A 420 9.56 0.38 -10.01
C MET A 420 9.57 0.99 -8.62
N VAL A 421 8.53 0.72 -7.84
CA VAL A 421 8.39 1.20 -6.47
C VAL A 421 8.28 0.00 -5.53
N PHE A 422 9.18 -0.08 -4.58
CA PHE A 422 9.16 -1.07 -3.49
C PHE A 422 8.62 -0.39 -2.24
N VAL A 423 7.61 -1.00 -1.63
CA VAL A 423 7.02 -0.52 -0.36
C VAL A 423 7.14 -1.65 0.63
N GLY A 424 7.68 -1.41 1.82
CA GLY A 424 7.93 -2.51 2.75
C GLY A 424 9.09 -2.25 3.69
N ASP A 425 9.38 -3.22 4.54
CA ASP A 425 10.45 -3.11 5.53
C ASP A 425 11.25 -4.40 5.60
N ILE A 426 12.55 -4.34 5.28
CA ILE A 426 13.47 -5.49 5.35
C ILE A 426 13.48 -6.10 6.77
N ALA A 427 13.23 -5.30 7.82
CA ALA A 427 13.18 -5.81 9.18
C ALA A 427 11.94 -6.69 9.47
N GLN A 428 10.91 -6.69 8.62
CA GLN A 428 9.63 -7.38 8.83
C GLN A 428 9.47 -8.65 7.98
N GLN A 429 10.57 -9.33 7.68
CA GLN A 429 10.58 -10.53 6.83
C GLN A 429 10.19 -11.78 7.61
N ILE A 430 9.09 -12.44 7.22
CA ILE A 430 8.58 -13.63 7.93
C ILE A 430 8.52 -14.89 7.07
N GLN A 431 8.84 -14.80 5.78
CA GLN A 431 8.81 -15.95 4.88
C GLN A 431 10.21 -16.49 4.56
N LEU A 432 10.28 -17.77 4.18
CA LEU A 432 11.51 -18.43 3.75
C LEU A 432 12.01 -17.87 2.41
N GLY A 433 13.33 -17.77 2.22
CA GLY A 433 13.92 -17.37 0.93
C GLY A 433 13.63 -15.93 0.48
N THR A 434 13.14 -15.06 1.35
CA THR A 434 12.81 -13.67 1.02
C THR A 434 14.05 -12.81 0.77
N LEU A 435 13.88 -11.73 -0.01
CA LEU A 435 14.93 -10.75 -0.35
C LEU A 435 15.73 -10.27 0.87
N LYS A 436 17.03 -10.52 0.96
CA LYS A 436 17.85 -10.03 2.09
C LYS A 436 18.58 -8.73 1.79
N SER A 437 18.89 -8.51 0.51
CA SER A 437 19.62 -7.33 0.05
C SER A 437 19.28 -7.01 -1.40
N TRP A 438 19.35 -5.73 -1.76
CA TRP A 438 19.05 -5.27 -3.12
C TRP A 438 19.96 -5.88 -4.19
N SER A 439 21.17 -6.32 -3.83
CA SER A 439 22.11 -6.98 -4.75
C SER A 439 21.60 -8.35 -5.23
N GLU A 440 20.76 -9.05 -4.47
CA GLU A 440 20.16 -10.33 -4.89
C GLU A 440 19.25 -10.18 -6.11
N ILE A 441 18.69 -8.98 -6.31
CA ILE A 441 17.87 -8.66 -7.48
C ILE A 441 18.63 -7.77 -8.48
N GLY A 442 19.95 -7.61 -8.30
CA GLY A 442 20.78 -6.75 -9.17
C GLY A 442 20.37 -5.28 -9.14
N GLU A 443 19.82 -4.80 -8.02
CA GLU A 443 19.48 -3.39 -7.84
C GLU A 443 20.49 -2.70 -6.92
N GLN A 444 20.77 -1.44 -7.22
CA GLN A 444 21.47 -0.52 -6.32
C GLN A 444 20.56 0.68 -6.11
N ILE A 445 20.05 0.83 -4.88
CA ILE A 445 19.16 1.92 -4.53
C ILE A 445 20.01 3.08 -4.04
N ALA A 446 19.99 4.20 -4.76
CA ALA A 446 20.64 5.43 -4.30
C ALA A 446 19.97 5.94 -3.01
N ASP A 447 20.73 6.58 -2.12
CA ASP A 447 20.22 7.02 -0.80
C ASP A 447 19.03 7.99 -0.93
N GLU A 448 19.05 8.89 -1.92
CA GLU A 448 17.95 9.80 -2.26
C GLU A 448 16.67 9.10 -2.77
N ARG A 449 16.80 7.83 -3.19
CA ARG A 449 15.71 6.96 -3.65
C ARG A 449 15.22 6.01 -2.56
N LEU A 450 15.92 5.96 -1.43
CA LEU A 450 15.55 5.17 -0.26
C LEU A 450 14.90 6.06 0.80
N VAL A 451 13.59 6.19 0.70
CA VAL A 451 12.80 6.97 1.64
C VAL A 451 12.47 6.10 2.85
N THR A 452 12.98 6.47 4.02
CA THR A 452 12.62 5.80 5.28
C THR A 452 11.67 6.70 6.08
N LEU A 453 10.41 6.28 6.20
CA LEU A 453 9.42 6.93 7.06
C LEU A 453 9.76 6.66 8.52
N LYS A 454 10.33 7.67 9.16
CA LYS A 454 10.72 7.65 10.57
C LYS A 454 9.54 7.93 11.51
N LYS A 455 8.51 8.61 11.01
CA LYS A 455 7.29 8.90 11.78
C LYS A 455 6.40 7.67 11.76
N VAL A 456 6.55 6.86 12.79
CA VAL A 456 5.47 6.43 13.69
C VAL A 456 6.19 5.86 14.91
N TYR A 457 6.31 6.65 15.97
CA TYR A 457 6.64 6.10 17.29
C TYR A 457 5.33 5.87 18.02
N ARG A 458 4.52 4.97 17.44
CA ARG A 458 3.24 4.51 18.02
C ARG A 458 3.48 3.80 19.34
N ASN A 459 4.61 3.10 19.44
CA ASN A 459 5.06 2.38 20.62
C ASN A 459 5.63 3.36 21.66
N THR A 460 5.44 3.03 22.93
CA THR A 460 6.04 3.78 24.03
C THR A 460 7.55 3.58 24.08
N LYS A 461 8.24 4.52 24.73
CA LYS A 461 9.69 4.48 24.93
C LYS A 461 10.13 3.17 25.60
N GLU A 462 9.33 2.65 26.51
CA GLU A 462 9.54 1.42 27.28
C GLU A 462 9.52 0.18 26.39
N ILE A 463 8.53 0.09 25.47
CA ILE A 463 8.47 -1.00 24.48
C ILE A 463 9.68 -0.95 23.55
N LEU A 464 10.03 0.22 23.02
CA LEU A 464 11.21 0.34 22.13
C LEU A 464 12.53 0.02 22.86
N SER A 465 12.63 0.40 24.13
CA SER A 465 13.78 0.07 24.98
C SER A 465 13.89 -1.43 25.23
N PHE A 466 12.75 -2.10 25.45
CA PHE A 466 12.69 -3.55 25.60
C PHE A 466 13.08 -4.27 24.31
N VAL A 467 12.53 -3.86 23.16
CA VAL A 467 12.91 -4.43 21.86
C VAL A 467 14.41 -4.22 21.59
N LYS A 468 14.96 -3.04 21.92
CA LYS A 468 16.40 -2.79 21.82
C LYS A 468 17.23 -3.70 22.74
N SER A 469 16.76 -3.98 23.96
CA SER A 469 17.47 -4.85 24.92
C SER A 469 17.58 -6.30 24.43
N LEU A 470 16.59 -6.76 23.63
CA LEU A 470 16.60 -8.07 22.98
C LEU A 470 17.59 -8.18 21.80
N GLY A 471 18.26 -7.09 21.41
CA GLY A 471 19.30 -7.10 20.38
C GLY A 471 18.81 -6.67 18.98
N TYR A 472 17.65 -6.03 18.88
CA TYR A 472 17.18 -5.43 17.63
C TYR A 472 17.79 -4.03 17.42
N PRO A 473 18.13 -3.67 16.17
CA PRO A 473 18.67 -2.35 15.84
C PRO A 473 17.55 -1.29 15.84
N VAL A 474 17.08 -0.90 17.02
CA VAL A 474 16.02 0.12 17.19
C VAL A 474 16.62 1.44 17.67
N HIS A 475 16.27 2.52 16.97
CA HIS A 475 16.58 3.89 17.38
C HIS A 475 15.44 4.43 18.25
N ILE A 476 15.78 5.05 19.40
CA ILE A 476 14.81 5.64 20.34
C ILE A 476 14.95 7.17 20.25
N PRO A 477 14.00 7.88 19.62
CA PRO A 477 14.00 9.33 19.54
C PRO A 477 13.79 10.02 20.89
N SER A 478 14.15 11.31 20.91
CA SER A 478 13.93 12.21 22.06
C SER A 478 12.46 12.54 22.33
N GLN A 479 11.58 12.52 21.32
CA GLN A 479 10.18 12.96 21.41
C GLN A 479 9.14 11.81 21.46
N VAL A 480 9.50 10.62 21.93
CA VAL A 480 8.54 9.49 22.05
C VAL A 480 7.77 9.56 23.37
N LYS A 481 6.47 9.22 23.35
CA LYS A 481 5.64 9.11 24.55
C LYS A 481 6.18 8.04 25.52
N SER A 482 6.19 8.32 26.82
CA SER A 482 6.37 7.30 27.86
C SER A 482 5.05 6.56 28.07
N GLY A 483 5.13 5.30 28.45
CA GLY A 483 4.01 4.50 28.93
C GLY A 483 4.43 3.56 30.05
N LYS A 484 3.65 2.49 30.23
CA LYS A 484 3.94 1.49 31.26
C LYS A 484 5.16 0.63 30.87
N PRO A 485 5.90 0.08 31.86
CA PRO A 485 6.96 -0.88 31.58
C PRO A 485 6.38 -2.12 30.89
N VAL A 486 7.21 -2.82 30.11
CA VAL A 486 6.84 -4.14 29.57
C VAL A 486 6.68 -5.12 30.73
N HIS A 487 5.53 -5.78 30.79
CA HIS A 487 5.19 -6.74 31.84
C HIS A 487 5.51 -8.16 31.38
N GLU A 488 6.49 -8.80 32.01
CA GLU A 488 6.73 -10.24 31.83
C GLU A 488 6.11 -10.99 33.01
N VAL A 489 5.01 -11.69 32.76
CA VAL A 489 4.21 -12.39 33.77
C VAL A 489 4.40 -13.89 33.64
N HIS A 490 4.73 -14.53 34.75
CA HIS A 490 4.86 -15.98 34.78
C HIS A 490 3.48 -16.64 34.88
N THR A 491 3.15 -17.47 33.89
CA THR A 491 1.91 -18.26 33.83
C THR A 491 2.21 -19.71 33.48
N GLN A 492 1.43 -20.64 34.01
CA GLN A 492 1.64 -22.08 33.81
C GLN A 492 0.87 -22.64 32.61
N ASP A 493 -0.32 -22.12 32.33
CA ASP A 493 -1.20 -22.61 31.29
C ASP A 493 -2.06 -21.49 30.67
N ALA A 494 -2.83 -21.87 29.64
CA ALA A 494 -3.71 -20.94 28.93
C ALA A 494 -4.84 -20.39 29.80
N GLN A 495 -5.27 -21.09 30.86
CA GLN A 495 -6.36 -20.61 31.73
C GLN A 495 -5.88 -19.45 32.61
N GLU A 496 -4.68 -19.55 33.17
CA GLU A 496 -4.06 -18.44 33.91
C GLU A 496 -3.85 -17.22 33.00
N GLU A 497 -3.42 -17.44 31.75
CA GLU A 497 -3.25 -16.37 30.76
C GLU A 497 -4.58 -15.69 30.41
N ILE A 498 -5.64 -16.47 30.19
CA ILE A 498 -7.01 -15.96 29.93
C ILE A 498 -7.52 -15.16 31.14
N ALA A 499 -7.34 -15.66 32.36
CA ALA A 499 -7.75 -14.97 33.58
C ALA A 499 -7.03 -13.62 33.74
N TYR A 500 -5.72 -13.59 33.46
CA TYR A 500 -4.94 -12.35 33.45
C TYR A 500 -5.47 -11.34 32.43
N ILE A 501 -5.78 -11.80 31.20
CA ILE A 501 -6.30 -10.93 30.13
C ILE A 501 -7.69 -10.40 30.49
N HIS A 502 -8.56 -11.21 31.13
CA HIS A 502 -9.84 -10.72 31.64
C HIS A 502 -9.66 -9.59 32.66
N GLN A 503 -8.75 -9.76 33.62
CA GLN A 503 -8.46 -8.72 34.61
C GLN A 503 -7.90 -7.45 33.94
N LEU A 504 -7.03 -7.61 32.94
CA LEU A 504 -6.49 -6.50 32.18
C LEU A 504 -7.58 -5.76 31.38
N ALA A 505 -8.53 -6.50 30.80
CA ALA A 505 -9.64 -5.94 30.04
C ALA A 505 -10.58 -5.07 30.89
N GLU A 506 -10.69 -5.30 32.20
CA GLU A 506 -11.46 -4.45 33.12
C GLU A 506 -10.85 -3.04 33.26
N THR A 507 -9.56 -2.88 32.91
CA THR A 507 -8.85 -1.60 32.99
C THR A 507 -8.85 -0.81 31.68
N LEU A 508 -9.49 -1.33 30.62
CA LEU A 508 -9.55 -0.68 29.31
C LEU A 508 -10.38 0.60 29.37
N GLU A 509 -9.84 1.66 28.76
CA GLU A 509 -10.62 2.86 28.46
C GLU A 509 -11.54 2.62 27.26
N ASP A 510 -12.60 3.42 27.14
CA ASP A 510 -13.58 3.28 26.06
C ASP A 510 -12.91 3.41 24.67
N GLY A 511 -13.09 2.40 23.82
CA GLY A 511 -12.48 2.31 22.49
C GLY A 511 -11.08 1.69 22.42
N GLN A 512 -10.42 1.38 23.55
CA GLN A 512 -9.13 0.68 23.54
C GLN A 512 -9.26 -0.80 23.16
N THR A 513 -8.19 -1.34 22.59
CA THR A 513 -8.14 -2.72 22.09
C THR A 513 -6.99 -3.54 22.68
N ILE A 514 -7.24 -4.83 22.91
CA ILE A 514 -6.24 -5.82 23.30
C ILE A 514 -6.02 -6.81 22.16
N GLY A 515 -4.78 -6.94 21.70
CA GLY A 515 -4.35 -8.00 20.79
C GLY A 515 -3.75 -9.17 21.55
N VAL A 516 -4.40 -10.32 21.54
CA VAL A 516 -3.87 -11.58 22.08
C VAL A 516 -3.15 -12.32 20.96
N LEU A 517 -1.82 -12.40 21.07
CA LEU A 517 -0.96 -12.92 20.02
C LEU A 517 -0.25 -14.20 20.48
N SER A 518 -0.20 -15.22 19.63
CA SER A 518 0.67 -16.38 19.85
C SER A 518 1.32 -16.86 18.56
N ARG A 519 2.44 -17.59 18.68
CA ARG A 519 3.10 -18.21 17.53
C ARG A 519 2.24 -19.34 16.95
N HIS A 520 1.55 -20.08 17.82
CA HIS A 520 0.84 -21.29 17.44
C HIS A 520 -0.67 -21.06 17.46
N ARG A 521 -1.30 -21.12 16.29
CA ARG A 521 -2.76 -20.99 16.17
C ARG A 521 -3.52 -22.01 17.03
N ALA A 522 -3.05 -23.25 17.10
CA ALA A 522 -3.67 -24.28 17.93
C ALA A 522 -3.70 -23.90 19.43
N TYR A 523 -2.72 -23.13 19.90
CA TYR A 523 -2.70 -22.65 21.28
C TYR A 523 -3.76 -21.57 21.56
N LEU A 524 -4.24 -20.89 20.51
CA LEU A 524 -5.21 -19.80 20.61
C LEU A 524 -6.67 -20.28 20.65
N GLU A 525 -6.96 -21.54 20.35
CA GLU A 525 -8.34 -22.09 20.40
C GLU A 525 -9.10 -21.75 21.70
N PRO A 526 -8.55 -21.94 22.91
CA PRO A 526 -9.25 -21.58 24.14
C PRO A 526 -9.45 -20.06 24.28
N PHE A 527 -8.54 -19.23 23.76
CA PHE A 527 -8.64 -17.77 23.79
C PHE A 527 -9.74 -17.26 22.85
N VAL A 528 -9.83 -17.82 21.64
CA VAL A 528 -10.90 -17.51 20.68
C VAL A 528 -12.26 -17.83 21.28
N SER A 529 -12.40 -18.96 21.99
CA SER A 529 -13.64 -19.30 22.67
C SER A 529 -13.94 -18.37 23.85
N ALA A 530 -12.93 -18.00 24.65
CA ALA A 530 -13.10 -17.16 25.83
C ALA A 530 -13.48 -15.71 25.49
N PHE A 531 -12.97 -15.18 24.37
CA PHE A 531 -13.13 -13.76 24.00
C PHE A 531 -14.05 -13.54 22.80
N LYS A 532 -14.79 -14.56 22.35
CA LYS A 532 -15.64 -14.51 21.16
C LYS A 532 -16.63 -13.34 21.14
N ASP A 533 -17.20 -13.00 22.29
CA ASP A 533 -18.22 -11.97 22.44
C ASP A 533 -17.66 -10.60 22.86
N ASN A 534 -16.33 -10.47 22.99
CA ASN A 534 -15.67 -9.23 23.40
C ASN A 534 -15.06 -8.50 22.19
N ASN A 535 -15.73 -7.45 21.73
CA ASN A 535 -15.30 -6.68 20.55
C ASN A 535 -13.98 -5.91 20.74
N SER A 536 -13.55 -5.68 21.99
CA SER A 536 -12.31 -4.98 22.31
C SER A 536 -11.10 -5.91 22.36
N ILE A 537 -11.29 -7.22 22.45
CA ILE A 537 -10.22 -8.21 22.47
C ILE A 537 -10.20 -8.95 21.15
N ARG A 538 -9.03 -9.00 20.50
CA ARG A 538 -8.86 -9.71 19.24
C ARG A 538 -7.74 -10.72 19.36
N VAL A 539 -8.00 -11.93 18.90
CA VAL A 539 -7.09 -13.06 19.01
C VAL A 539 -6.55 -13.39 17.62
N PHE A 540 -5.23 -13.36 17.46
CA PHE A 540 -4.56 -13.61 16.18
C PHE A 540 -3.30 -14.43 16.41
N ASP A 541 -2.95 -15.27 15.42
CA ASP A 541 -1.55 -15.67 15.36
C ASP A 541 -0.68 -14.49 14.90
N ILE A 542 0.62 -14.54 15.21
CA ILE A 542 1.53 -13.42 14.96
C ILE A 542 1.59 -13.03 13.46
N LYS A 543 1.39 -13.98 12.55
CA LYS A 543 1.42 -13.72 11.11
C LYS A 543 0.17 -12.95 10.67
N GLU A 544 -1.00 -13.38 11.15
CA GLU A 544 -2.27 -12.68 10.92
C GLU A 544 -2.27 -11.27 11.50
N ALA A 545 -1.51 -11.04 12.57
CA ALA A 545 -1.36 -9.72 13.17
C ALA A 545 -0.51 -8.75 12.33
N GLN A 546 0.11 -9.18 11.22
CA GLN A 546 0.85 -8.27 10.34
C GLN A 546 -0.09 -7.20 9.77
N GLY A 547 0.29 -5.93 9.93
CA GLY A 547 -0.49 -4.80 9.41
C GLY A 547 -1.61 -4.27 10.32
N VAL A 548 -2.01 -5.00 11.37
CA VAL A 548 -2.94 -4.50 12.41
C VAL A 548 -2.19 -3.95 13.63
N GLU A 549 -2.88 -3.18 14.47
CA GLU A 549 -2.34 -2.53 15.68
C GLU A 549 -3.31 -2.66 16.85
N PHE A 550 -2.77 -2.66 18.07
CA PHE A 550 -3.54 -2.71 19.31
C PHE A 550 -2.97 -1.73 20.31
N ASP A 551 -3.83 -1.14 21.15
CA ASP A 551 -3.36 -0.34 22.28
C ASP A 551 -2.50 -1.19 23.20
N ILE A 552 -3.02 -2.37 23.54
CA ILE A 552 -2.37 -3.33 24.43
C ILE A 552 -2.13 -4.64 23.66
N VAL A 553 -0.95 -5.25 23.81
CA VAL A 553 -0.70 -6.60 23.29
C VAL A 553 -0.36 -7.56 24.42
N CYS A 554 -0.99 -8.72 24.40
CA CYS A 554 -0.67 -9.87 25.23
C CYS A 554 -0.06 -10.97 24.35
N LEU A 555 1.25 -11.17 24.45
CA LEU A 555 1.94 -12.29 23.80
C LEU A 555 1.86 -13.51 24.72
N VAL A 556 1.13 -14.55 24.30
CA VAL A 556 0.73 -15.69 25.14
C VAL A 556 1.39 -17.00 24.73
N GLY A 557 1.51 -17.94 25.67
CA GLY A 557 2.13 -19.24 25.44
C GLY A 557 3.65 -19.17 25.25
N VAL A 558 4.32 -18.17 25.83
CA VAL A 558 5.76 -18.00 25.70
C VAL A 558 6.52 -19.03 26.54
N GLN A 559 7.46 -19.73 25.91
CA GLN A 559 8.34 -20.72 26.49
C GLN A 559 9.78 -20.44 26.05
N LYS A 560 10.74 -21.12 26.70
CA LYS A 560 12.18 -20.94 26.49
C LYS A 560 12.60 -20.99 25.02
N ASP A 561 11.97 -21.86 24.23
CA ASP A 561 12.33 -22.13 22.84
C ASP A 561 11.26 -21.68 21.83
N THR A 562 10.28 -20.86 22.24
CA THR A 562 9.19 -20.44 21.35
C THR A 562 9.69 -19.68 20.12
N PHE A 563 10.78 -18.92 20.25
CA PHE A 563 11.36 -18.10 19.17
C PHE A 563 12.83 -18.46 18.89
N THR A 564 13.24 -19.68 19.20
CA THR A 564 14.56 -20.22 18.86
C THR A 564 14.42 -21.37 17.88
N ALA A 565 15.40 -21.48 16.99
CA ALA A 565 15.60 -22.60 16.09
C ALA A 565 16.97 -23.21 16.39
N PRO A 566 17.15 -24.50 16.07
CA PRO A 566 18.48 -25.13 16.06
C PRO A 566 19.52 -24.32 15.26
N GLU A 567 20.78 -24.32 15.72
CA GLU A 567 21.87 -23.51 15.12
C GLU A 567 22.15 -23.83 13.65
N ASP A 568 21.80 -25.03 13.19
CA ASP A 568 21.94 -25.50 11.81
C ASP A 568 20.83 -24.96 10.86
N HIS A 569 19.86 -24.20 11.37
CA HIS A 569 18.77 -23.59 10.61
C HIS A 569 18.75 -22.05 10.70
N PRO A 570 19.77 -21.35 10.15
CA PRO A 570 19.92 -19.89 10.29
C PRO A 570 18.76 -19.10 9.69
N GLU A 571 18.12 -19.57 8.62
CA GLU A 571 16.94 -18.92 8.06
C GLU A 571 15.72 -19.02 8.99
N LYS A 572 15.50 -20.18 9.62
CA LYS A 572 14.40 -20.37 10.56
C LYS A 572 14.61 -19.53 11.82
N GLN A 573 15.84 -19.47 12.34
CA GLN A 573 16.21 -18.59 13.45
C GLN A 573 15.90 -17.13 13.13
N ARG A 574 16.22 -16.67 11.91
CA ARG A 574 15.92 -15.31 11.45
C ARG A 574 14.42 -15.05 11.36
N ILE A 575 13.63 -15.97 10.82
CA ILE A 575 12.16 -15.85 10.72
C ILE A 575 11.53 -15.75 12.11
N LEU A 576 11.93 -16.61 13.04
CA LEU A 576 11.43 -16.59 14.42
C LEU A 576 11.77 -15.28 15.13
N LYS A 577 12.98 -14.76 14.92
CA LYS A 577 13.38 -13.43 15.38
C LYS A 577 12.44 -12.35 14.81
N ASN A 578 12.22 -12.33 13.50
CA ASN A 578 11.35 -11.32 12.90
C ASN A 578 9.87 -11.44 13.33
N LEU A 579 9.36 -12.66 13.54
CA LEU A 579 8.03 -12.88 14.11
C LEU A 579 7.92 -12.27 15.51
N LEU A 580 8.91 -12.49 16.37
CA LEU A 580 8.93 -11.87 17.69
C LEU A 580 8.97 -10.34 17.58
N TYR A 581 9.80 -9.77 16.70
CA TYR A 581 9.82 -8.33 16.47
C TYR A 581 8.45 -7.78 16.05
N ILE A 582 7.75 -8.45 15.14
CA ILE A 582 6.41 -8.05 14.70
C ILE A 582 5.43 -8.07 15.87
N ALA A 583 5.42 -9.15 16.65
CA ALA A 583 4.55 -9.29 17.82
C ALA A 583 4.76 -8.18 18.84
N LEU A 584 6.02 -7.90 19.20
CA LEU A 584 6.37 -6.86 20.18
C LEU A 584 6.03 -5.45 19.67
N THR A 585 6.18 -5.21 18.37
CA THR A 585 5.94 -3.89 17.77
C THR A 585 4.46 -3.62 17.47
N ARG A 586 3.56 -4.59 17.64
CA ARG A 586 2.10 -4.39 17.49
C ARG A 586 1.48 -3.54 18.59
N ALA A 587 2.11 -3.44 19.76
CA ALA A 587 1.61 -2.72 20.93
C ALA A 587 1.84 -1.21 20.86
N MET A 588 0.80 -0.39 20.94
CA MET A 588 0.95 1.07 20.95
C MET A 588 1.29 1.62 22.34
N SER A 589 0.62 1.17 23.41
CA SER A 589 0.78 1.71 24.76
C SER A 589 1.38 0.69 25.73
N GLU A 590 0.91 -0.55 25.72
CA GLU A 590 1.29 -1.56 26.71
C GLU A 590 1.58 -2.92 26.09
N LEU A 591 2.58 -3.60 26.65
CA LEU A 591 3.01 -4.92 26.19
C LEU A 591 3.13 -5.85 27.39
N HIS A 592 2.41 -6.96 27.31
CA HIS A 592 2.37 -8.03 28.30
C HIS A 592 2.84 -9.33 27.64
N ILE A 593 3.81 -9.99 28.25
CA ILE A 593 4.37 -11.26 27.80
C ILE A 593 4.01 -12.28 28.87
N LEU A 594 3.15 -13.23 28.51
CA LEU A 594 2.64 -14.27 29.39
C LEU A 594 3.26 -15.60 28.99
N GLY A 595 3.80 -16.32 29.97
CA GLY A 595 4.31 -17.66 29.76
C GLY A 595 5.21 -18.17 30.88
N LYS A 596 5.84 -19.31 30.66
CA LYS A 596 6.60 -20.03 31.68
C LYS A 596 7.97 -19.41 31.97
N GLU A 597 8.55 -18.67 31.04
CA GLU A 597 9.86 -18.04 31.21
C GLU A 597 9.89 -16.64 30.58
N LYS A 598 10.82 -15.81 31.06
CA LYS A 598 11.11 -14.50 30.48
C LYS A 598 11.79 -14.62 29.12
N LEU A 599 11.57 -13.64 28.25
CA LEU A 599 12.25 -13.58 26.96
C LEU A 599 13.75 -13.35 27.19
N LYS A 600 14.59 -14.21 26.61
CA LYS A 600 16.04 -14.04 26.66
C LYS A 600 16.51 -13.16 25.52
N LYS A 601 17.66 -12.52 25.73
CA LYS A 601 18.37 -11.79 24.68
C LYS A 601 18.67 -12.73 23.52
N LEU A 602 18.20 -12.38 22.33
CA LEU A 602 18.46 -13.16 21.12
C LEU A 602 19.94 -13.00 20.78
N ARG A 603 20.68 -14.13 20.73
CA ARG A 603 22.08 -14.13 20.29
C ARG A 603 22.19 -13.83 18.81
#